data_AF-A0A7U6KLW7-F1
#
_entry.id   AF-A0A7U6KLW7-F1
#
_cell.length_a   1.000
_cell.length_b   1.000
_cell.length_c   1.000
_cell.angle_alpha   90.00
_cell.angle_beta   90.00
_cell.angle_gamma   90.00
#
_symmetry.space_group_name_H-M   'P 1'
#
loop_
_entity.id
_entity.type
_entity.pdbx_description
1 polymer ?
#
loop_
_entity_poly.entity_id
_entity_poly.type
_entity_poly.pdbx_seq_one_letter_code
_entity_poly.pdbx_strand_id
1 'polypeptide(L)'
;MSFGAIFLILAVGFLGLITLPKLLAKRPVAEPESKPVRGDELAIWPFAPMPIMTDTEVIFFNKLKNALPEYHIFVQVQLSRIIEANSDETSERSFWFNRICRQSVDYVIVDVDAQTTLVAIELDDWTHSSKARQKADDKKTKP
;
A
#
# COMPACT_ATOMS: atom_id res chain seq x y z
N MET A 1 12.56 19.73 -66.37
CA MET A 1 11.92 19.90 -65.06
C MET A 1 13.05 20.10 -64.05
N SER A 2 13.14 21.25 -63.39
CA SER A 2 14.27 21.58 -62.49
C SER A 2 14.27 20.65 -61.27
N PHE A 3 15.44 20.13 -60.89
CA PHE A 3 15.65 19.27 -59.71
C PHE A 3 14.98 19.81 -58.43
N GLY A 4 14.88 21.14 -58.29
CA GLY A 4 14.22 21.79 -57.15
C GLY A 4 12.72 21.51 -57.06
N ALA A 5 12.02 21.34 -58.19
CA ALA A 5 10.57 21.05 -58.18
C ALA A 5 10.27 19.63 -57.70
N ILE A 6 11.14 18.67 -58.04
CA ILE A 6 11.02 17.28 -57.58
C ILE A 6 11.26 17.20 -56.07
N PHE A 7 12.26 17.92 -55.56
CA PHE A 7 12.56 17.96 -54.12
C PHE A 7 11.42 18.57 -53.29
N LEU A 8 10.78 19.62 -53.81
CA LEU A 8 9.66 20.29 -53.15
C LEU A 8 8.41 19.40 -53.08
N ILE A 9 8.11 18.66 -54.17
CA ILE A 9 6.99 17.70 -54.20
C ILE A 9 7.24 16.54 -53.23
N LEU A 10 8.47 16.01 -53.17
CA LEU A 10 8.83 14.94 -52.24
C LEU A 10 8.76 15.42 -50.78
N ALA A 11 9.21 16.65 -50.48
CA ALA A 11 9.14 17.22 -49.14
C ALA A 11 7.69 17.44 -48.67
N VAL A 12 6.80 17.93 -49.54
CA VAL A 12 5.38 18.10 -49.23
C VAL A 12 4.69 16.75 -49.07
N GLY A 13 5.01 15.77 -49.92
CA GLY A 13 4.51 14.40 -49.79
C GLY A 13 4.95 13.74 -48.49
N PHE A 14 6.21 13.91 -48.09
CA PHE A 14 6.75 13.39 -46.84
C PHE A 14 6.14 14.05 -45.60
N LEU A 15 5.96 15.38 -45.64
CA LEU A 15 5.31 16.12 -44.56
C LEU A 15 3.85 15.67 -44.41
N GLY A 16 3.13 15.50 -45.52
CA GLY A 16 1.78 14.94 -45.55
C GLY A 16 1.72 13.53 -44.95
N LEU A 17 2.68 12.65 -45.29
CA LEU A 17 2.76 11.28 -44.77
C LEU A 17 2.99 11.23 -43.24
N ILE A 18 3.68 12.23 -42.68
CA ILE A 18 3.92 12.34 -41.23
C ILE A 18 2.70 12.90 -40.49
N THR A 19 1.99 13.86 -41.08
CA THR A 19 0.85 14.52 -40.43
C THR A 19 -0.46 13.73 -40.54
N LEU A 20 -0.65 12.99 -41.63
CA LEU A 20 -1.89 12.25 -41.90
C LEU A 20 -2.21 11.15 -40.86
N PRO A 21 -1.26 10.31 -40.40
CA PRO A 21 -1.55 9.31 -39.38
C PRO A 21 -1.86 9.96 -38.02
N LYS A 22 -1.28 11.12 -37.69
CA LYS A 22 -1.57 11.84 -36.43
C LYS A 22 -2.97 12.45 -36.42
N LEU A 23 -3.49 12.85 -37.58
CA LEU A 23 -4.85 13.35 -37.75
C LEU A 23 -5.88 12.23 -37.72
N LEU A 24 -5.58 11.06 -38.29
CA LEU A 24 -6.44 9.86 -38.23
C LEU A 24 -6.38 9.14 -36.87
N ALA A 25 -5.26 9.21 -36.15
CA ALA A 25 -5.06 8.55 -34.85
C ALA A 25 -5.67 9.31 -33.66
N LYS A 26 -6.25 10.51 -33.88
CA LYS A 26 -7.06 11.21 -32.88
C LYS A 26 -8.43 10.52 -32.73
N ARG A 27 -8.43 9.24 -32.35
CA ARG A 27 -9.62 8.63 -31.75
C ARG A 27 -9.81 9.30 -30.39
N PRO A 28 -10.98 9.91 -30.11
CA PRO A 28 -11.29 10.25 -28.74
C PRO A 28 -11.31 8.91 -27.99
N VAL A 29 -10.30 8.68 -27.15
CA VAL A 29 -10.35 7.60 -26.18
C VAL A 29 -11.44 8.05 -25.21
N ALA A 30 -12.66 7.57 -25.44
CA ALA A 30 -13.71 7.70 -24.44
C ALA A 30 -13.16 7.02 -23.19
N GLU A 31 -12.90 7.80 -22.14
CA GLU A 31 -12.56 7.23 -20.84
C GLU A 31 -13.70 6.28 -20.47
N PRO A 32 -13.41 5.01 -20.20
CA PRO A 32 -14.46 4.07 -19.81
C PRO A 32 -15.14 4.64 -18.56
N GLU A 33 -16.46 4.85 -18.62
CA GLU A 33 -17.22 5.25 -17.44
C GLU A 33 -16.94 4.24 -16.33
N SER A 34 -16.31 4.71 -15.25
CA SER A 34 -15.96 3.87 -14.12
C SER A 34 -17.23 3.34 -13.49
N LYS A 35 -17.30 2.03 -13.27
CA LYS A 35 -18.41 1.41 -12.53
C LYS A 35 -18.53 2.09 -11.16
N PRO A 36 -19.74 2.44 -10.70
CA PRO A 36 -19.92 3.03 -9.38
C PRO A 36 -19.36 2.08 -8.32
N VAL A 37 -18.53 2.60 -7.43
CA VAL A 37 -18.01 1.84 -6.29
C VAL A 37 -19.12 1.79 -5.25
N ARG A 38 -19.30 0.64 -4.60
CA ARG A 38 -20.32 0.48 -3.56
C ARG A 38 -20.13 1.55 -2.49
N GLY A 39 -21.15 2.38 -2.27
CA GLY A 39 -21.15 3.45 -1.28
C GLY A 39 -20.95 4.85 -1.86
N ASP A 40 -20.65 5.00 -3.15
CA ASP A 40 -20.60 6.30 -3.83
C ASP A 40 -21.98 6.98 -3.87
N GLU A 41 -23.04 6.17 -3.80
CA GLU A 41 -24.42 6.63 -3.70
C GLU A 41 -24.81 7.18 -2.32
N LEU A 42 -23.98 6.98 -1.30
CA LEU A 42 -24.29 7.40 0.07
C LEU A 42 -24.04 8.90 0.24
N ALA A 43 -25.07 9.63 0.68
CA ALA A 43 -24.94 11.05 1.00
C ALA A 43 -23.96 11.32 2.16
N ILE A 44 -23.81 10.35 3.08
CA ILE A 44 -22.89 10.40 4.20
C ILE A 44 -22.25 9.02 4.33
N TRP A 45 -20.91 8.99 4.41
CA TRP A 45 -20.19 7.74 4.62
C TRP A 45 -20.45 7.18 6.03
N PRO A 46 -20.63 5.86 6.17
CA PRO A 46 -21.01 5.23 7.44
C PRO A 46 -19.80 5.01 8.37
N PHE A 47 -18.86 5.96 8.42
CA PHE A 47 -17.66 5.88 9.26
C PHE A 47 -17.78 6.84 10.44
N ALA A 48 -17.34 6.37 11.60
CA ALA A 48 -17.21 7.18 12.82
C ALA A 48 -15.76 7.17 13.30
N PRO A 49 -15.28 8.23 13.96
CA PRO A 49 -13.98 8.20 14.62
C PRO A 49 -13.92 7.09 15.68
N MET A 50 -12.76 6.46 15.82
CA MET A 50 -12.48 5.47 16.86
C MET A 50 -11.09 5.69 17.46
N PRO A 51 -10.83 5.22 18.70
CA PRO A 51 -9.48 5.23 19.26
C PRO A 51 -8.49 4.46 18.37
N ILE A 52 -7.28 5.00 18.21
CA ILE A 52 -6.22 4.35 17.42
C ILE A 52 -5.53 3.21 18.18
N MET A 53 -5.63 3.19 19.51
CA MET A 53 -5.02 2.18 20.37
C MET A 53 -5.99 1.69 21.44
N THR A 54 -5.80 0.45 21.89
CA THR A 54 -6.46 -0.11 23.08
C THR A 54 -5.86 0.46 24.38
N ASP A 55 -6.53 0.26 25.52
CA ASP A 55 -6.01 0.72 26.82
C ASP A 55 -4.65 0.06 27.17
N THR A 56 -4.50 -1.23 26.85
CA THR A 56 -3.24 -1.97 27.03
C THR A 56 -2.13 -1.37 26.17
N GLU A 57 -2.45 -1.07 24.92
CA GLU A 57 -1.53 -0.41 24.00
C GLU A 57 -1.12 0.97 24.50
N VAL A 58 -2.06 1.79 24.97
CA VAL A 58 -1.75 3.13 25.53
C VAL A 58 -0.79 3.02 26.73
N ILE A 59 -0.98 2.04 27.61
CA ILE A 59 -0.06 1.82 28.75
C ILE A 59 1.33 1.45 28.25
N PHE A 60 1.43 0.55 27.25
CA PHE A 60 2.71 0.14 26.69
C PHE A 60 3.41 1.26 25.93
N PHE A 61 2.68 2.03 25.12
CA PHE A 61 3.17 3.22 24.43
C PHE A 61 3.84 4.19 25.40
N ASN A 62 3.20 4.49 26.52
CA ASN A 62 3.76 5.39 27.53
C ASN A 62 5.05 4.82 28.16
N LYS A 63 5.13 3.51 28.36
CA LYS A 63 6.37 2.85 28.82
C LYS A 63 7.49 2.98 27.79
N LEU A 64 7.19 2.71 26.51
CA LEU A 64 8.16 2.88 25.42
C LEU A 64 8.65 4.32 25.32
N LYS A 65 7.73 5.29 25.32
CA LYS A 65 8.05 6.72 25.23
C LYS A 65 8.99 7.18 26.36
N ASN A 66 8.77 6.68 27.58
CA ASN A 66 9.63 7.01 28.72
C ASN A 66 10.99 6.29 28.67
N ALA A 67 11.03 5.06 28.15
CA ALA A 67 12.25 4.26 28.05
C ALA A 67 13.15 4.68 26.87
N LEU A 68 12.55 5.21 25.81
CA LEU A 68 13.19 5.52 24.53
C LEU A 68 12.93 6.98 24.11
N PRO A 69 13.27 7.99 24.95
CA PRO A 69 12.93 9.38 24.69
C PRO A 69 13.64 9.98 23.46
N GLU A 70 14.77 9.39 23.08
CA GLU A 70 15.58 9.83 21.93
C GLU A 70 14.99 9.36 20.59
N TYR A 71 14.14 8.33 20.59
CA TYR A 71 13.65 7.70 19.36
C TYR A 71 12.22 8.10 19.01
N HIS A 72 11.87 7.96 17.74
CA HIS A 72 10.48 8.08 17.30
C HIS A 72 9.73 6.76 17.47
N ILE A 73 8.44 6.87 17.80
CA ILE A 73 7.54 5.72 17.94
C ILE A 73 6.31 5.99 17.08
N PHE A 74 6.09 5.14 16.08
CA PHE A 74 4.86 5.12 15.29
C PHE A 74 3.98 3.95 15.72
N VAL A 75 2.65 4.13 15.67
CA VAL A 75 1.67 3.14 16.13
C VAL A 75 0.81 2.66 14.95
N GLN A 76 0.32 1.42 15.01
CA GLN A 76 -0.57 0.82 14.01
C GLN A 76 -0.03 0.93 12.58
N VAL A 77 1.26 0.62 12.39
CA VAL A 77 1.98 0.82 11.12
C VAL A 77 1.76 -0.37 10.20
N GLN A 78 1.26 -0.14 9.00
CA GLN A 78 1.14 -1.20 7.99
C GLN A 78 2.51 -1.78 7.63
N LEU A 79 2.63 -3.11 7.55
CA LEU A 79 3.89 -3.77 7.20
C LEU A 79 4.44 -3.28 5.85
N SER A 80 3.55 -3.03 4.89
CA SER A 80 3.90 -2.48 3.57
C SER A 80 4.58 -1.11 3.58
N ARG A 81 4.66 -0.43 4.73
CA ARG A 81 5.36 0.85 4.89
C ARG A 81 6.79 0.71 5.38
N ILE A 82 7.14 -0.43 5.95
CA ILE A 82 8.44 -0.65 6.61
C ILE A 82 9.23 -1.81 6.00
N ILE A 83 8.58 -2.66 5.19
CA ILE A 83 9.24 -3.75 4.48
C ILE A 83 8.73 -3.86 3.03
N GLU A 84 9.61 -4.32 2.15
CA GLU A 84 9.27 -4.69 0.78
C GLU A 84 9.91 -6.04 0.40
N ALA A 85 9.35 -6.68 -0.62
CA ALA A 85 9.93 -7.90 -1.15
C ALA A 85 11.22 -7.60 -1.91
N ASN A 86 12.29 -8.34 -1.57
CA ASN A 86 13.56 -8.31 -2.28
C ASN A 86 13.48 -9.20 -3.54
N SER A 87 12.88 -8.67 -4.61
CA SER A 87 12.80 -9.32 -5.93
C SER A 87 12.87 -8.26 -7.01
N ASP A 88 13.60 -8.54 -8.09
CA ASP A 88 13.64 -7.67 -9.27
C ASP A 88 12.41 -7.86 -10.18
N GLU A 89 11.66 -8.95 -9.98
CA GLU A 89 10.48 -9.26 -10.79
C GLU A 89 9.23 -8.51 -10.27
N THR A 90 8.60 -7.73 -11.15
CA THR A 90 7.46 -6.86 -10.77
C THR A 90 6.23 -7.65 -10.33
N SER A 91 5.95 -8.80 -10.96
CA SER A 91 4.86 -9.72 -10.60
C SER A 91 5.02 -10.23 -9.17
N GLU A 92 6.22 -10.70 -8.82
CA GLU A 92 6.56 -11.21 -7.48
C GLU A 92 6.48 -10.10 -6.42
N ARG A 93 7.06 -8.92 -6.69
CA ARG A 93 6.91 -7.77 -5.77
C ARG A 93 5.46 -7.44 -5.50
N SER A 94 4.61 -7.43 -6.53
CA SER A 94 3.18 -7.15 -6.40
C SER A 94 2.45 -8.22 -5.61
N PHE A 95 2.79 -9.49 -5.84
CA PHE A 95 2.24 -10.62 -5.09
C PHE A 95 2.53 -10.50 -3.59
N TRP A 96 3.78 -10.25 -3.22
CA TRP A 96 4.17 -10.09 -1.82
C TRP A 96 3.61 -8.81 -1.19
N PHE A 97 3.59 -7.70 -1.91
CA PHE A 97 2.97 -6.45 -1.45
C PHE A 97 1.50 -6.67 -1.06
N ASN A 98 0.72 -7.35 -1.92
CA ASN A 98 -0.69 -7.64 -1.66
C ASN A 98 -0.92 -8.50 -0.42
N ARG A 99 0.08 -9.28 -0.01
CA ARG A 99 0.03 -10.09 1.22
C ARG A 99 0.23 -9.24 2.47
N ILE A 100 1.17 -8.31 2.44
CA ILE A 100 1.55 -7.50 3.61
C ILE A 100 0.75 -6.20 3.75
N CYS A 101 0.12 -5.70 2.68
CA CYS A 101 -0.64 -4.43 2.71
C CYS A 101 -1.90 -4.47 3.58
N ARG A 102 -2.32 -5.67 4.01
CA ARG A 102 -3.47 -5.89 4.90
C ARG A 102 -3.07 -6.14 6.35
N GLN A 103 -1.77 -6.09 6.65
CA GLN A 103 -1.22 -6.36 7.97
C GLN A 103 -0.63 -5.08 8.52
N SER A 104 -0.71 -4.91 9.84
CA SER A 104 -0.10 -3.83 10.60
C SER A 104 0.59 -4.39 11.82
N VAL A 105 1.61 -3.68 12.29
CA VAL A 105 2.24 -3.88 13.59
C VAL A 105 1.81 -2.80 14.57
N ASP A 106 1.71 -3.15 15.85
CA ASP A 106 1.28 -2.21 16.89
C ASP A 106 2.25 -1.03 17.05
N TYR A 107 3.56 -1.27 17.02
CA TYR A 107 4.59 -0.22 17.17
C TYR A 107 5.77 -0.40 16.24
N VAL A 108 6.36 0.73 15.83
CA VAL A 108 7.66 0.79 15.16
C VAL A 108 8.53 1.83 15.85
N ILE A 109 9.71 1.41 16.33
CA ILE A 109 10.76 2.30 16.81
C ILE A 109 11.59 2.76 15.61
N VAL A 110 11.73 4.07 15.47
CA VAL A 110 12.43 4.72 14.36
C VAL A 110 13.52 5.61 14.92
N ASP A 111 14.66 5.65 14.23
CA ASP A 111 15.82 6.47 14.59
C ASP A 111 15.47 7.98 14.57
N VAL A 112 16.34 8.82 15.13
CA VAL A 112 16.21 10.29 15.18
C VAL A 112 16.12 10.93 13.78
N ASP A 113 16.54 10.21 12.75
CA ASP A 113 16.44 10.64 11.35
C ASP A 113 15.01 10.56 10.79
N ALA A 114 14.06 9.97 11.54
CA ALA A 114 12.68 9.71 11.16
C ALA A 114 12.51 8.85 9.88
N GLN A 115 13.56 8.12 9.49
CA GLN A 115 13.58 7.27 8.28
C GLN A 115 13.92 5.82 8.62
N THR A 116 14.88 5.61 9.51
CA THR A 116 15.45 4.29 9.76
C THR A 116 14.58 3.52 10.76
N THR A 117 13.90 2.48 10.28
CA THR A 117 13.18 1.54 11.14
C THR A 117 14.19 0.68 11.91
N LEU A 118 14.15 0.75 13.24
CA LEU A 118 15.04 0.01 14.13
C LEU A 118 14.40 -1.31 14.57
N VAL A 119 13.14 -1.25 15.01
CA VAL A 119 12.42 -2.40 15.59
C VAL A 119 10.93 -2.28 15.32
N ALA A 120 10.28 -3.39 14.94
CA ALA A 120 8.82 -3.54 14.96
C ALA A 120 8.41 -4.38 16.17
N ILE A 121 7.34 -3.98 16.87
CA ILE A 121 6.86 -4.62 18.10
C ILE A 121 5.36 -4.89 17.95
N GLU A 122 4.97 -6.11 18.29
CA GLU A 122 3.56 -6.54 18.42
C GLU A 122 3.30 -6.89 19.89
N LEU A 123 2.14 -6.49 20.41
CA LEU A 123 1.70 -6.95 21.72
C LEU A 123 0.98 -8.28 21.56
N ASP A 124 1.62 -9.36 22.03
CA ASP A 124 0.95 -10.64 22.20
C ASP A 124 -0.10 -10.50 23.31
N ASP A 125 -1.33 -10.30 22.89
CA ASP A 125 -2.46 -10.22 23.79
C ASP A 125 -2.68 -11.61 24.42
N TRP A 126 -2.37 -11.75 25.71
CA TRP A 126 -2.52 -12.99 26.48
C TRP A 126 -3.99 -13.46 26.60
N THR A 127 -4.92 -12.68 26.05
CA THR A 127 -6.37 -12.86 26.00
C THR A 127 -6.84 -14.01 25.11
N HIS A 128 -6.00 -14.60 24.26
CA HIS A 128 -6.35 -15.83 23.51
C HIS A 128 -6.23 -17.15 24.31
N SER A 129 -5.81 -17.09 25.58
CA SER A 129 -5.54 -18.29 26.39
C SER A 129 -6.75 -18.99 27.02
N SER A 130 -7.99 -18.44 26.95
CA SER A 130 -9.11 -19.00 27.74
C SER A 130 -9.96 -20.06 27.02
N LYS A 131 -10.05 -20.08 25.68
CA LYS A 131 -10.86 -21.08 24.94
C LYS A 131 -10.05 -22.17 24.23
N ALA A 132 -8.81 -21.89 23.85
CA ALA A 132 -7.96 -22.85 23.15
C ALA A 132 -7.29 -23.87 24.11
N ARG A 133 -7.04 -23.50 25.38
CA ARG A 133 -6.42 -24.39 26.37
C ARG A 133 -7.34 -25.48 26.91
N GLN A 134 -8.65 -25.22 27.07
CA GLN A 134 -9.58 -26.28 27.53
C GLN A 134 -9.62 -27.47 26.56
N LYS A 135 -9.54 -27.23 25.24
CA LYS A 135 -9.45 -28.32 24.25
C LYS A 135 -8.08 -29.03 24.22
N ALA A 136 -7.02 -28.39 24.71
CA ALA A 136 -5.68 -28.98 24.77
C ALA A 136 -5.45 -29.78 26.06
N ASP A 137 -6.06 -29.37 27.19
CA ASP A 137 -5.98 -30.09 28.47
C ASP A 137 -6.95 -31.28 28.55
N ASP A 138 -8.11 -31.24 27.89
CA ASP A 138 -9.02 -32.40 27.77
C ASP A 138 -8.41 -33.56 26.94
N LYS A 139 -7.34 -33.30 26.19
CA LYS A 139 -6.61 -34.31 25.41
C LYS A 139 -5.47 -34.98 26.18
N LYS A 140 -5.16 -34.49 27.39
CA LYS A 140 -4.07 -34.99 28.24
C LYS A 140 -4.54 -35.90 29.38
N THR A 141 -5.84 -36.14 29.49
CA THR A 141 -6.42 -37.08 30.45
C THR A 141 -7.46 -37.97 29.78
N LYS A 142 -6.99 -38.86 28.91
CA LYS A 142 -7.62 -40.18 28.75
C LYS A 142 -6.52 -41.24 28.81
N PRO A 143 -6.74 -42.33 29.58
CA PRO A 143 -5.78 -43.40 29.80
C PRO A 143 -5.39 -44.12 28.51
#